data_AF-A0A8G1XGN7-F1
#
_entry.id   AF-A0A8G1XGN7-F1
#
_cell.length_a   1.000
_cell.length_b   1.000
_cell.length_c   1.000
_cell.angle_alpha   90.00
_cell.angle_beta   90.00
_cell.angle_gamma   90.00
#
_symmetry.space_group_name_H-M   'P 1'
#
loop_
_entity.id
_entity.type
_entity.pdbx_description
1 polymer ?
#
loop_
_entity_poly.entity_id
_entity_poly.type
_entity_poly.pdbx_seq_one_letter_code
_entity_poly.pdbx_strand_id
1 'polypeptide(L)'
;MHIGVIGATGTIGSRVVTEALESHPRTRLIVIGGAGSLEIEPGVVRADHEELIHASLDGLGLPRQYAAAVRGHREALNVLRASNRLWTYFSPAEQIAPGKRTGRFRVGGDQPVLNADGLSRISAEDAAVALVDEAELPRFVQRRFTAGY
;
A
#
# COMPACT_ATOMS: atom_id res chain seq x y z
N MET A 1 0.71 0.17 -23.49
CA MET A 1 0.23 -0.44 -22.23
C MET A 1 -0.60 0.60 -21.50
N HIS A 2 -1.82 0.27 -21.05
CA HIS A 2 -2.68 1.21 -20.32
C HIS A 2 -2.52 0.95 -18.82
N ILE A 3 -2.24 2.00 -18.05
CA ILE A 3 -2.05 1.94 -16.60
C ILE A 3 -3.04 2.91 -15.95
N GLY A 4 -3.79 2.42 -14.97
CA GLY A 4 -4.57 3.25 -14.06
C GLY A 4 -3.92 3.26 -12.68
N VAL A 5 -3.64 4.45 -12.13
CA VAL A 5 -3.13 4.62 -10.76
C VAL A 5 -4.23 5.24 -9.92
N ILE A 6 -4.55 4.62 -8.78
CA ILE A 6 -5.59 5.08 -7.86
C ILE A 6 -5.09 5.07 -6.42
N GLY A 7 -5.54 6.03 -5.62
CA GLY A 7 -5.23 6.11 -4.19
C GLY A 7 -6.44 5.82 -3.31
N ALA A 8 -6.19 5.21 -2.16
CA ALA A 8 -7.10 5.12 -1.00
C ALA A 8 -8.55 4.77 -1.34
N THR A 9 -8.77 3.62 -1.99
CA THR A 9 -10.10 3.24 -2.45
C THR A 9 -10.97 2.52 -1.42
N GLY A 10 -10.42 2.07 -0.28
CA GLY A 10 -11.14 1.17 0.64
C GLY A 10 -11.80 0.00 -0.12
N THR A 11 -12.77 -0.67 0.49
CA THR A 11 -13.44 -1.82 -0.15
C THR A 11 -14.31 -1.39 -1.33
N ILE A 12 -15.09 -0.31 -1.18
CA ILE A 12 -16.02 0.17 -2.20
C ILE A 12 -15.28 0.64 -3.45
N GLY A 13 -14.30 1.54 -3.31
CA GLY A 13 -13.58 2.06 -4.47
C GLY A 13 -12.80 0.97 -5.20
N SER A 14 -12.30 -0.04 -4.49
CA SER A 14 -11.54 -1.13 -5.12
C SER A 14 -12.45 -2.01 -5.97
N ARG A 15 -13.67 -2.26 -5.50
CA ARG A 15 -14.70 -2.97 -6.28
C ARG A 15 -15.17 -2.14 -7.48
N VAL A 16 -15.49 -0.86 -7.27
CA VAL A 16 -15.92 0.05 -8.35
C VAL A 16 -14.88 0.14 -9.45
N VAL A 17 -13.60 0.27 -9.10
CA VAL A 17 -12.52 0.36 -10.11
C VAL A 17 -12.29 -0.98 -10.78
N THR A 18 -12.42 -2.09 -10.05
CA THR A 18 -12.32 -3.43 -10.65
C THR A 18 -13.42 -3.65 -11.70
N GLU A 19 -14.66 -3.35 -11.33
CA GLU A 19 -15.86 -3.43 -12.18
C GLU A 19 -15.73 -2.53 -13.41
N ALA A 20 -15.41 -1.24 -13.20
CA ALA A 20 -15.28 -0.28 -14.30
C ALA A 20 -14.24 -0.70 -15.34
N LEU A 21 -13.23 -1.45 -14.91
CA LEU A 21 -12.17 -1.93 -15.79
C LEU A 21 -12.41 -3.34 -16.35
N GLU A 22 -13.56 -3.99 -16.12
CA GLU A 22 -13.89 -5.28 -16.73
C GLU A 22 -13.91 -5.21 -18.26
N SER A 23 -14.44 -4.11 -18.80
CA SER A 23 -14.42 -3.79 -20.23
C SER A 23 -13.00 -3.51 -20.77
N HIS A 24 -12.00 -3.36 -19.89
CA HIS A 24 -10.61 -3.07 -20.20
C HIS A 24 -9.66 -4.09 -19.56
N PRO A 25 -9.75 -5.38 -19.95
CA PRO A 25 -9.04 -6.47 -19.28
C PRO A 25 -7.51 -6.32 -19.31
N ARG A 26 -6.98 -5.62 -20.33
CA ARG A 26 -5.55 -5.36 -20.53
C ARG A 26 -4.99 -4.18 -19.72
N THR A 27 -5.84 -3.37 -19.07
CA THR A 27 -5.37 -2.26 -18.25
C THR A 27 -4.81 -2.78 -16.93
N ARG A 28 -3.56 -2.42 -16.62
CA ARG A 28 -2.95 -2.71 -15.32
C ARG A 28 -3.35 -1.64 -14.30
N LEU A 29 -3.78 -2.09 -13.12
CA LEU A 29 -4.18 -1.26 -12.00
C LEU A 29 -3.06 -1.18 -10.96
N ILE A 30 -2.59 0.01 -10.63
CA ILE A 30 -1.66 0.22 -9.50
C ILE A 30 -2.42 0.96 -8.40
N VAL A 31 -2.51 0.35 -7.22
CA VAL A 31 -3.24 0.88 -6.08
C VAL A 31 -2.27 1.34 -5.01
N ILE A 32 -2.39 2.60 -4.60
CA ILE A 32 -1.70 3.13 -3.43
C ILE A 32 -2.54 2.77 -2.21
N GLY A 33 -2.01 1.82 -1.44
CA GLY A 33 -2.59 1.23 -0.26
C GLY A 33 -2.25 1.95 1.04
N GLY A 34 -2.24 1.19 2.14
CA GLY A 34 -1.94 1.69 3.48
C GLY A 34 -1.02 0.75 4.26
N ALA A 35 -0.13 1.34 5.06
CA ALA A 35 0.88 0.63 5.84
C ALA A 35 0.28 -0.39 6.82
N GLY A 36 -0.92 -0.14 7.34
CA GLY A 36 -1.59 -1.07 8.26
C GLY A 36 -1.94 -2.44 7.66
N SER A 37 -1.88 -2.59 6.34
CA SER A 37 -2.05 -3.88 5.68
C SER A 37 -0.78 -4.75 5.66
N LEU A 38 0.39 -4.18 5.98
CA LEU A 38 1.65 -4.90 6.07
C LEU A 38 1.68 -5.87 7.26
N GLU A 39 2.46 -6.93 7.11
CA GLU A 39 2.76 -7.89 8.15
C GLU A 39 3.85 -7.32 9.07
N ILE A 40 3.51 -7.06 10.33
CA ILE A 40 4.49 -6.60 11.33
C ILE A 40 5.41 -7.74 11.77
N GLU A 41 4.90 -8.96 11.70
CA GLU A 41 5.60 -10.24 11.85
C GLU A 41 4.98 -11.23 10.85
N PRO A 42 5.66 -12.31 10.45
CA PRO A 42 5.10 -13.27 9.50
C PRO A 42 3.70 -13.75 9.91
N GLY A 43 2.70 -13.47 9.08
CA GLY A 43 1.29 -13.81 9.33
C GLY A 43 0.52 -12.88 10.28
N VAL A 44 1.17 -11.87 10.88
CA VAL A 44 0.54 -10.90 11.80
C VAL A 44 0.37 -9.56 11.11
N VAL A 45 -0.85 -9.17 10.77
CA VAL A 45 -1.15 -7.92 10.06
C VAL A 45 -1.78 -6.91 11.02
N ARG A 46 -1.21 -5.71 11.14
CA ARG A 46 -1.70 -4.68 12.09
C ARG A 46 -3.20 -4.42 11.97
N ALA A 47 -3.73 -4.29 10.74
CA ALA A 47 -5.15 -4.02 10.48
C ALA A 47 -6.11 -5.12 11.00
N ASP A 48 -5.62 -6.31 11.32
CA ASP A 48 -6.43 -7.42 11.83
C ASP A 48 -6.58 -7.33 13.37
N HIS A 49 -5.84 -6.44 14.06
CA HIS A 49 -5.84 -6.30 15.52
C HIS A 49 -6.23 -4.89 15.98
N GLU A 50 -7.36 -4.76 16.68
CA GLU A 50 -7.89 -3.45 17.14
C GLU A 50 -6.92 -2.69 18.05
N GLU A 51 -6.33 -3.38 19.03
CA GLU A 51 -5.39 -2.78 19.98
C GLU A 51 -4.15 -2.21 19.28
N LEU A 52 -3.64 -2.91 18.25
CA LEU A 52 -2.47 -2.45 17.50
C LEU A 52 -2.80 -1.24 16.62
N ILE A 53 -4.02 -1.17 16.08
CA ILE A 53 -4.50 0.01 15.34
C ILE A 53 -4.61 1.20 16.29
N HIS A 54 -5.28 1.04 17.43
CA HIS A 54 -5.46 2.12 18.40
C HIS A 54 -4.12 2.61 18.96
N ALA A 55 -3.20 1.70 19.31
CA ALA A 55 -1.85 2.08 19.74
C ALA A 55 -1.11 2.91 18.68
N SER A 56 -1.22 2.52 17.40
CA SER A 56 -0.61 3.28 16.30
C SER A 56 -1.26 4.64 16.08
N LEU A 57 -2.60 4.74 16.16
CA LEU A 57 -3.32 6.01 16.01
C LEU A 57 -3.03 6.96 17.16
N ASP A 58 -3.07 6.46 18.40
CA ASP A 58 -2.78 7.22 19.61
C ASP A 58 -1.32 7.75 19.56
N GLY A 59 -0.35 6.91 19.14
CA GLY A 59 1.04 7.33 18.94
C GLY A 59 1.26 8.38 17.84
N LEU A 60 0.35 8.45 16.86
CA LEU A 60 0.35 9.48 15.81
C LEU A 60 -0.53 10.70 16.15
N GLY A 61 -1.22 10.69 17.30
CA GLY A 61 -2.17 11.73 17.67
C GLY A 61 -3.42 11.77 16.77
N LEU A 62 -3.76 10.66 16.13
CA LEU A 62 -4.90 10.54 15.21
C LEU A 62 -6.17 10.05 15.94
N PRO A 63 -7.35 10.58 15.59
CA PRO A 63 -8.62 10.08 16.11
C PRO A 63 -8.83 8.58 15.87
N ARG A 64 -9.34 7.84 16.85
CA ARG A 64 -9.59 6.39 16.74
C ARG A 64 -10.51 5.99 15.58
N GLN A 65 -11.38 6.89 15.13
CA GLN A 65 -12.25 6.68 13.94
C GLN A 65 -11.46 6.38 12.65
N TYR A 66 -10.18 6.74 12.56
CA TYR A 66 -9.31 6.37 11.44
C TYR A 66 -9.03 4.86 11.37
N ALA A 67 -9.37 4.07 12.40
CA ALA A 67 -9.27 2.62 12.36
C ALA A 67 -10.05 1.99 11.20
N ALA A 68 -11.18 2.58 10.83
CA ALA A 68 -11.96 2.14 9.67
C ALA A 68 -11.18 2.26 8.36
N ALA A 69 -10.40 3.33 8.18
CA ALA A 69 -9.55 3.50 7.00
C ALA A 69 -8.43 2.46 6.95
N VAL A 70 -7.80 2.19 8.11
CA VAL A 70 -6.75 1.17 8.24
C VAL A 70 -7.28 -0.21 7.83
N ARG A 71 -8.45 -0.62 8.33
CA ARG A 71 -9.11 -1.87 7.95
C ARG A 71 -9.52 -1.88 6.48
N GLY A 72 -10.04 -0.77 5.98
CA GLY A 72 -10.45 -0.62 4.58
C GLY A 72 -9.31 -0.89 3.58
N HIS A 73 -8.07 -0.52 3.90
CA HIS A 73 -6.91 -0.85 3.07
C HIS A 73 -6.58 -2.36 3.07
N ARG A 74 -6.72 -3.02 4.22
CA ARG A 74 -6.54 -4.48 4.32
C ARG A 74 -7.60 -5.23 3.51
N GLU A 75 -8.85 -4.81 3.62
CA GLU A 75 -9.95 -5.38 2.84
C GLU A 75 -9.80 -5.13 1.34
N ALA A 76 -9.40 -3.92 0.94
CA ALA A 76 -9.09 -3.59 -0.45
C ALA A 76 -8.05 -4.53 -1.08
N LEU A 77 -6.94 -4.76 -0.35
CA LEU A 77 -5.91 -5.72 -0.78
C LEU A 77 -6.48 -7.14 -0.93
N ASN A 78 -7.35 -7.57 -0.01
CA ASN A 78 -7.96 -8.89 -0.08
C ASN A 78 -8.93 -9.03 -1.28
N VAL A 79 -9.67 -7.98 -1.63
CA VAL A 79 -10.50 -7.93 -2.85
C VAL A 79 -9.63 -8.11 -4.09
N LEU A 80 -8.50 -7.41 -4.18
CA LEU A 80 -7.58 -7.52 -5.30
C LEU A 80 -6.95 -8.93 -5.38
N ARG A 81 -6.53 -9.50 -4.25
CA ARG A 81 -6.00 -10.88 -4.17
C ARG A 81 -6.98 -11.94 -4.67
N ALA A 82 -8.28 -11.73 -4.49
CA ALA A 82 -9.33 -12.63 -5.00
C ALA A 82 -9.70 -12.36 -6.47
N SER A 83 -9.20 -11.29 -7.08
CA SER A 83 -9.51 -10.91 -8.46
C SER A 83 -8.54 -11.52 -9.48
N ASN A 84 -9.01 -11.69 -10.72
CA ASN A 84 -8.17 -12.07 -11.87
C ASN A 84 -7.55 -10.86 -12.60
N ARG A 85 -7.64 -9.65 -12.04
CA ARG A 85 -7.16 -8.42 -12.68
C ARG A 85 -5.62 -8.36 -12.66
N LEU A 86 -5.06 -7.59 -13.60
CA LEU A 86 -3.66 -7.18 -13.55
C LEU A 86 -3.53 -6.04 -12.55
N TRP A 87 -3.27 -6.35 -11.29
CA TRP A 87 -3.13 -5.35 -10.23
C TRP A 87 -1.73 -5.33 -9.62
N THR A 88 -1.33 -4.21 -9.03
CA THR A 88 -0.19 -4.09 -8.15
C THR A 88 -0.61 -3.24 -6.97
N TYR A 89 -0.27 -3.65 -5.75
CA TYR A 89 -0.66 -2.93 -4.54
C TYR A 89 0.59 -2.40 -3.83
N PHE A 90 0.73 -1.09 -3.76
CA PHE A 90 1.82 -0.44 -3.04
C PHE A 90 1.37 -0.11 -1.62
N SER A 91 1.95 -0.79 -0.62
CA SER A 91 1.79 -0.37 0.78
C SER A 91 2.91 0.61 1.11
N PRO A 92 2.61 1.89 1.37
CA PRO A 92 3.65 2.85 1.76
C PRO A 92 4.27 2.46 3.11
N ALA A 93 5.44 3.03 3.40
CA ALA A 93 6.01 2.99 4.74
C ALA A 93 5.06 3.61 5.77
N GLU A 94 5.19 3.23 7.04
CA GLU A 94 4.36 3.79 8.12
C GLU A 94 4.49 5.31 8.22
N GLN A 95 5.70 5.82 8.02
CA GLN A 95 5.99 7.24 7.94
C GLN A 95 6.26 7.64 6.49
N ILE A 96 5.25 8.21 5.84
CA ILE A 96 5.36 8.85 4.53
C ILE A 96 5.01 10.33 4.65
N ALA A 97 5.93 11.20 4.24
CA ALA A 97 5.77 12.65 4.30
C ALA A 97 6.62 13.33 3.21
N PRO A 98 6.37 14.61 2.87
CA PRO A 98 7.24 15.37 1.99
C PRO A 98 8.71 15.33 2.46
N GLY A 99 9.64 15.22 1.52
CA GLY A 99 11.05 15.06 1.82
C GLY A 99 11.94 15.27 0.60
N LYS A 100 13.03 14.49 0.52
CA LYS A 100 13.97 14.55 -0.60
C LYS A 100 13.69 13.41 -1.57
N ARG A 101 13.78 13.70 -2.88
CA ARG A 101 13.89 12.70 -3.95
C ARG A 101 15.34 12.23 -4.02
N THR A 102 15.65 11.09 -3.42
CA THR A 102 17.01 10.54 -3.41
C THR A 102 17.21 9.46 -4.46
N GLY A 103 16.14 8.77 -4.88
CA GLY A 103 16.21 7.57 -5.71
C GLY A 103 16.92 6.39 -5.01
N ARG A 104 17.11 6.46 -3.69
CA ARG A 104 17.82 5.44 -2.91
C ARG A 104 16.93 4.95 -1.77
N PHE A 105 16.30 3.82 -2.00
CA PHE A 105 15.43 3.13 -1.06
C PHE A 105 15.51 1.62 -1.33
N ARG A 106 15.06 0.83 -0.37
CA ARG A 106 14.87 -0.61 -0.52
C ARG A 106 13.42 -0.90 -0.85
N VAL A 107 13.22 -1.93 -1.67
CA VAL A 107 11.90 -2.45 -2.01
C VAL A 107 11.68 -3.75 -1.24
N GLY A 108 10.51 -3.87 -0.62
CA GLY A 108 10.07 -5.05 0.11
C GLY A 108 8.78 -5.62 -0.47
N GLY A 109 8.32 -6.72 0.12
CA GLY A 109 7.04 -7.36 -0.22
C GLY A 109 5.99 -7.10 0.84
N ASP A 110 5.83 -8.08 1.71
CA ASP A 110 4.70 -8.18 2.63
C ASP A 110 4.91 -7.54 4.01
N GLN A 111 6.17 -7.35 4.38
CA GLN A 111 6.61 -6.75 5.65
C GLN A 111 7.20 -5.36 5.42
N PRO A 112 7.15 -4.45 6.42
CA PRO A 112 7.72 -3.12 6.29
C PRO A 112 9.23 -3.18 6.09
N VAL A 113 9.73 -2.26 5.26
CA VAL A 113 11.16 -1.96 5.19
C VAL A 113 11.51 -1.06 6.37
N LEU A 114 12.39 -1.53 7.25
CA LEU A 114 12.84 -0.81 8.46
C LEU A 114 14.28 -0.35 8.32
N ASN A 115 14.56 0.91 8.64
CA ASN A 115 15.93 1.44 8.68
C ASN A 115 16.72 0.89 9.89
N ALA A 116 17.97 1.35 10.07
CA ALA A 116 18.84 0.91 11.18
C ALA A 116 18.26 1.23 12.58
N ASP A 117 17.38 2.22 12.69
CA ASP A 117 16.71 2.62 13.93
C ASP A 117 15.38 1.85 14.15
N GLY A 118 15.04 0.91 13.27
CA GLY A 118 13.78 0.15 13.32
C GLY A 118 12.57 0.93 12.81
N LEU A 119 12.75 2.05 12.11
CA LEU A 119 11.67 2.90 11.61
C LEU A 119 11.30 2.55 10.16
N SER A 120 10.01 2.39 9.89
CA SER A 120 9.48 2.31 8.53
C SER A 120 9.22 3.70 7.98
N ARG A 121 10.11 4.19 7.10
CA ARG A 121 10.03 5.56 6.58
C ARG A 121 10.40 5.65 5.10
N ILE A 122 9.69 6.51 4.37
CA ILE A 122 10.02 6.95 3.01
C ILE A 122 9.57 8.40 2.79
N SER A 123 10.19 9.13 1.87
CA SER A 123 9.65 10.42 1.42
C SER A 123 8.52 10.20 0.41
N ALA A 124 7.59 11.15 0.29
CA ALA A 124 6.56 11.10 -0.74
C ALA A 124 7.17 11.09 -2.15
N GLU A 125 8.30 11.78 -2.34
CA GLU A 125 9.01 11.87 -3.61
C GLU A 125 9.66 10.53 -3.99
N ASP A 126 10.30 9.82 -3.05
CA ASP A 126 10.89 8.51 -3.34
C ASP A 126 9.83 7.40 -3.43
N ALA A 127 8.72 7.51 -2.70
CA ALA A 127 7.57 6.63 -2.90
C ALA A 127 6.97 6.80 -4.32
N ALA A 128 6.91 8.03 -4.82
CA ALA A 128 6.50 8.29 -6.20
C ALA A 128 7.48 7.69 -7.22
N VAL A 129 8.79 7.76 -6.96
CA VAL A 129 9.79 7.06 -7.79
C VAL A 129 9.54 5.55 -7.80
N ALA A 130 9.33 4.92 -6.64
CA ALA A 130 9.05 3.48 -6.56
C ALA A 130 7.79 3.07 -7.35
N LEU A 131 6.75 3.90 -7.34
CA LEU A 131 5.52 3.69 -8.11
C LEU A 131 5.74 3.82 -9.62
N VAL A 132 6.51 4.83 -10.05
CA VAL A 132 6.84 5.05 -11.47
C VAL A 132 7.75 3.92 -11.98
N ASP A 133 8.75 3.52 -11.21
CA ASP A 133 9.64 2.40 -11.55
C ASP A 133 8.84 1.11 -11.77
N GLU A 134 7.85 0.81 -10.91
CA GLU A 134 6.97 -0.34 -11.09
C GLU A 134 6.02 -0.18 -12.28
N ALA A 135 5.58 1.05 -12.58
CA ALA A 135 4.76 1.35 -13.75
C ALA A 135 5.52 1.10 -15.07
N GLU A 136 6.81 1.41 -15.12
CA GLU A 136 7.68 1.24 -16.29
C GLU A 136 8.25 -0.19 -16.39
N LEU A 137 8.65 -0.78 -15.26
CA LEU A 137 9.28 -2.10 -15.17
C LEU A 137 8.46 -3.01 -14.24
N PRO A 138 7.47 -3.75 -14.76
CA PRO A 138 6.53 -4.54 -13.96
C PRO A 138 7.23 -5.65 -13.17
N ARG A 139 7.48 -5.45 -11.88
CA ARG A 139 8.05 -6.47 -10.99
C ARG A 139 7.01 -7.07 -10.07
N PHE A 140 5.93 -6.35 -9.75
CA PHE A 140 4.94 -6.74 -8.75
C PHE A 140 3.53 -6.91 -9.32
N VAL A 141 3.41 -7.42 -10.55
CA VAL A 141 2.11 -7.80 -11.11
C VAL A 141 1.46 -8.90 -10.26
N GLN A 142 0.19 -8.70 -9.92
CA GLN A 142 -0.65 -9.47 -9.01
C GLN A 142 -0.02 -9.69 -7.63
N ARG A 143 0.80 -8.74 -7.19
CA ARG A 143 1.52 -8.79 -5.93
C ARG A 143 1.47 -7.44 -5.23
N ARG A 144 1.67 -7.49 -3.92
CA ARG A 144 1.95 -6.31 -3.11
C ARG A 144 3.46 -6.04 -3.11
N PHE A 145 3.82 -4.77 -2.98
CA PHE A 145 5.16 -4.36 -2.60
C PHE A 145 5.11 -3.17 -1.62
N THR A 146 6.26 -2.87 -1.02
CA THR A 146 6.48 -1.69 -0.19
C THR A 146 7.85 -1.10 -0.47
N ALA A 147 8.12 0.11 0.02
CA ALA A 147 9.41 0.75 -0.10
C ALA A 147 9.73 1.56 1.17
N GLY A 148 11.00 1.60 1.54
CA GLY A 148 11.50 2.36 2.68
C GLY A 148 13.03 2.51 2.64
N TYR A 149 13.57 3.36 3.51
CA TYR A 149 15.03 3.55 3.63
C TYR A 149 15.69 2.41 4.38
#